data_AF-A0A5C6E4T1-F1
#
_entry.id   AF-A0A5C6E4T1-F1
#
_cell.length_a   1.000
_cell.length_b   1.000
_cell.length_c   1.000
_cell.angle_alpha   90.00
_cell.angle_beta   90.00
_cell.angle_gamma   90.00
#
_symmetry.space_group_name_H-M   'P 1'
#
loop_
_entity.id
_entity.type
_entity.pdbx_description
1 polymer ?
#
loop_
_entity_poly.entity_id
_entity_poly.type
_entity_poly.pdbx_seq_one_letter_code
_entity_poly.pdbx_strand_id
1 'polypeptide(L)'
;MMPKTLCSNLSHLSYQLRSFISIAAVLILMAATAKGDLIFSGDFQNGTGNLVITNSITFTLTGDSDSNGFFEIVFDQIVTPDSARDIAFSDTNFAFSRNGNPVTSTDSRFYDNQTSTINDITVGDGFLLSKLDSGLVTGESLTLLAGNYTFGAATGFNPQYNGLTFTGDAFIVRDRDGRRISSIENVSAVPEPGSFTLVGLAIVGFVARRRRVSSEVRTFRHS
;
A
#
# COMPACT_ATOMS: atom_id res chain seq x y z
N MET A 1 0.11 -61.20 -10.60
CA MET A 1 -0.69 -60.63 -9.48
C MET A 1 0.14 -59.57 -8.78
N MET A 2 -0.19 -58.29 -8.94
CA MET A 2 0.46 -57.23 -8.16
C MET A 2 0.00 -57.31 -6.69
N PRO A 3 0.91 -57.14 -5.71
CA PRO A 3 0.53 -57.13 -4.29
C PRO A 3 -0.42 -55.97 -4.00
N LYS A 4 -1.61 -56.25 -3.46
CA LYS A 4 -2.62 -55.23 -3.11
C LYS A 4 -2.08 -54.12 -2.18
N THR A 5 -1.04 -54.41 -1.41
CA THR A 5 -0.36 -53.47 -0.51
C THR A 5 0.42 -52.37 -1.24
N LEU A 6 1.01 -52.65 -2.41
CA LEU A 6 1.77 -51.67 -3.18
C LEU A 6 0.88 -50.57 -3.80
N CYS A 7 -0.33 -50.92 -4.24
CA CYS A 7 -1.31 -49.94 -4.75
C CYS A 7 -1.84 -49.00 -3.66
N SER A 8 -1.99 -49.48 -2.42
CA SER A 8 -2.51 -48.66 -1.31
C SER A 8 -1.54 -47.56 -0.86
N ASN A 9 -0.24 -47.83 -0.91
CA ASN A 9 0.78 -46.87 -0.49
C ASN A 9 0.99 -45.74 -1.53
N LEU A 10 0.86 -46.06 -2.82
CA LEU A 10 0.97 -45.08 -3.90
C LEU A 10 -0.20 -44.09 -3.90
N SER A 11 -1.42 -44.57 -3.64
CA SER A 11 -2.61 -43.71 -3.53
C SER A 11 -2.51 -42.77 -2.32
N HIS A 12 -2.07 -43.27 -1.16
CA HIS A 12 -1.91 -42.46 0.05
C HIS A 12 -0.84 -41.36 -0.10
N LEU A 13 0.28 -41.68 -0.77
CA LEU A 13 1.36 -40.72 -1.04
C LEU A 13 0.91 -39.61 -2.01
N SER A 14 0.14 -39.96 -3.04
CA SER A 14 -0.40 -38.99 -3.99
C SER A 14 -1.38 -38.01 -3.34
N TYR A 15 -2.18 -38.49 -2.38
CA TYR A 15 -3.17 -37.67 -1.67
C TYR A 15 -2.49 -36.67 -0.73
N GLN A 16 -1.47 -37.10 0.01
CA GLN A 16 -0.71 -36.20 0.89
C GLN A 16 0.09 -35.16 0.12
N LEU A 17 0.66 -35.53 -1.04
CA LEU A 17 1.39 -34.58 -1.88
C LEU A 17 0.45 -33.51 -2.46
N ARG A 18 -0.74 -33.90 -2.91
CA ARG A 18 -1.76 -32.96 -3.41
C ARG A 18 -2.23 -32.01 -2.31
N SER A 19 -2.53 -32.54 -1.12
CA SER A 19 -2.93 -31.73 0.04
C SER A 19 -1.86 -30.72 0.44
N PHE A 20 -0.58 -31.12 0.46
CA PHE A 20 0.52 -30.23 0.80
C PHE A 20 0.76 -29.14 -0.26
N ILE A 21 0.65 -29.47 -1.54
CA ILE A 21 0.72 -28.49 -2.64
C ILE A 21 -0.45 -27.50 -2.54
N SER A 22 -1.66 -27.97 -2.24
CA SER A 22 -2.83 -27.10 -2.06
C SER A 22 -2.67 -26.16 -0.86
N ILE A 23 -2.18 -26.63 0.28
CA ILE A 23 -1.95 -25.78 1.46
C ILE A 23 -0.83 -24.75 1.19
N ALA A 24 0.26 -25.16 0.55
CA ALA A 24 1.33 -24.24 0.16
C ALA A 24 0.83 -23.20 -0.84
N ALA A 25 0.02 -23.59 -1.83
CA ALA A 25 -0.59 -22.66 -2.78
C ALA A 25 -1.52 -21.67 -2.06
N VAL A 26 -2.37 -22.13 -1.13
CA VAL A 26 -3.25 -21.25 -0.33
C VAL A 26 -2.44 -20.28 0.53
N LEU A 27 -1.39 -20.74 1.22
CA LEU A 27 -0.53 -19.87 2.04
C LEU A 27 0.26 -18.85 1.20
N ILE A 28 0.66 -19.22 -0.02
CA ILE A 28 1.31 -18.32 -0.98
C ILE A 28 0.32 -17.29 -1.55
N LEU A 29 -0.93 -17.69 -1.79
CA LEU A 29 -2.00 -16.77 -2.22
C LEU A 29 -2.45 -15.80 -1.11
N MET A 30 -2.28 -16.17 0.16
CA MET A 30 -2.71 -15.36 1.30
C MET A 30 -1.66 -14.37 1.83
N ALA A 31 -0.41 -14.41 1.32
CA ALA A 31 0.64 -13.46 1.67
C ALA A 31 0.58 -12.15 0.85
N ALA A 32 -0.63 -11.75 0.43
CA ALA A 32 -0.88 -10.43 -0.12
C ALA A 32 -0.84 -9.41 1.01
N THR A 33 0.19 -8.56 1.04
CA THR A 33 0.11 -7.28 1.73
C THR A 33 -1.02 -6.51 1.05
N ALA A 34 -2.19 -6.44 1.70
CA ALA A 34 -3.27 -5.59 1.23
C ALA A 34 -2.76 -4.15 1.22
N LYS A 35 -2.51 -3.61 0.02
CA LYS A 35 -2.32 -2.16 -0.14
C LYS A 35 -3.69 -1.48 -0.05
N GLY A 36 -3.73 -0.28 0.49
CA GLY A 36 -4.96 0.40 0.86
C GLY A 36 -5.49 1.28 -0.24
N ASP A 37 -6.76 1.12 -0.60
CA ASP A 37 -7.49 2.07 -1.44
C ASP A 37 -7.76 3.39 -0.71
N LEU A 38 -7.72 4.49 -1.47
CA LEU A 38 -8.22 5.81 -1.12
C LEU A 38 -9.61 5.99 -1.76
N ILE A 39 -10.67 5.95 -0.96
CA ILE A 39 -12.05 6.02 -1.44
C ILE A 39 -12.65 7.36 -1.04
N PHE A 40 -12.94 8.18 -2.04
CA PHE A 40 -13.63 9.45 -1.91
C PHE A 40 -15.12 9.25 -2.16
N SER A 41 -15.94 9.86 -1.32
CA SER A 41 -17.40 9.68 -1.34
C SER A 41 -18.11 10.93 -0.83
N GLY A 42 -19.43 10.97 -1.02
CA GLY A 42 -20.25 12.12 -0.65
C GLY A 42 -20.11 13.27 -1.64
N ASP A 43 -20.37 14.48 -1.16
CA ASP A 43 -20.28 15.72 -1.93
C ASP A 43 -19.46 16.77 -1.18
N PHE A 44 -18.24 16.97 -1.65
CA PHE A 44 -17.29 17.94 -1.08
C PHE A 44 -17.80 19.38 -1.20
N GLN A 45 -18.55 19.71 -2.26
CA GLN A 45 -19.08 21.06 -2.45
C GLN A 45 -20.16 21.41 -1.41
N ASN A 46 -20.88 20.39 -0.95
CA ASN A 46 -21.98 20.53 0.01
C ASN A 46 -21.62 20.08 1.44
N GLY A 47 -20.34 19.83 1.72
CA GLY A 47 -19.85 19.50 3.08
C GLY A 47 -20.24 18.12 3.58
N THR A 48 -20.41 17.18 2.65
CA THR A 48 -20.61 15.76 2.96
C THR A 48 -19.46 14.90 2.43
N GLY A 49 -18.36 15.55 2.00
CA GLY A 49 -17.18 14.89 1.46
C GLY A 49 -16.53 13.99 2.49
N ASN A 50 -16.08 12.83 2.06
CA ASN A 50 -15.51 11.81 2.93
C ASN A 50 -14.40 11.02 2.23
N LEU A 51 -13.26 10.89 2.89
CA LEU A 51 -12.12 10.08 2.47
C LEU A 51 -11.94 8.88 3.39
N VAL A 52 -12.03 7.68 2.84
CA VAL A 52 -11.69 6.43 3.51
C VAL A 52 -10.32 5.98 3.04
N ILE A 53 -9.39 5.80 3.98
CA ILE A 53 -8.11 5.15 3.75
C ILE A 53 -8.22 3.74 4.32
N THR A 54 -8.29 2.74 3.44
CA THR A 54 -8.60 1.37 3.86
C THR A 54 -7.43 0.67 4.54
N ASN A 55 -6.19 0.95 4.12
CA ASN A 55 -4.96 0.51 4.79
C ASN A 55 -3.96 1.67 4.85
N SER A 56 -3.13 1.68 5.90
CA SER A 56 -2.12 2.71 6.10
C SER A 56 -1.09 2.72 4.97
N ILE A 57 -0.66 3.90 4.55
CA ILE A 57 0.31 4.11 3.47
C ILE A 57 1.62 4.60 4.09
N THR A 58 2.72 3.89 3.86
CA THR A 58 4.04 4.23 4.45
C THR A 58 5.00 4.71 3.38
N PHE A 59 5.52 5.90 3.56
CA PHE A 59 6.50 6.55 2.69
C PHE A 59 7.88 6.48 3.34
N THR A 60 8.90 6.14 2.54
CA THR A 60 10.30 6.26 2.96
C THR A 60 10.83 7.63 2.53
N LEU A 61 11.34 8.41 3.48
CA LEU A 61 11.82 9.76 3.18
C LEU A 61 13.22 9.75 2.57
N THR A 62 13.34 10.41 1.43
CA THR A 62 14.58 10.56 0.65
C THR A 62 15.12 11.99 0.66
N GLY A 63 14.36 12.93 1.25
CA GLY A 63 14.74 14.31 1.46
C GLY A 63 14.10 14.88 2.74
N ASP A 64 14.57 16.06 3.15
CA ASP A 64 14.04 16.75 4.32
C ASP A 64 12.88 17.69 3.93
N SER A 65 11.86 17.80 4.78
CA SER A 65 10.85 18.86 4.67
C SER A 65 11.39 20.18 5.25
N ASP A 66 10.56 21.22 5.19
CA ASP A 66 10.84 22.45 5.92
C ASP A 66 10.79 22.22 7.45
N SER A 67 11.57 23.01 8.19
CA SER A 67 11.66 22.92 9.66
C SER A 67 10.37 23.29 10.38
N ASN A 68 9.41 23.88 9.67
CA ASN A 68 8.09 24.24 10.17
C ASN A 68 7.09 23.06 10.21
N GLY A 69 7.49 21.88 9.73
CA GLY A 69 6.70 20.65 9.77
C GLY A 69 5.62 20.51 8.68
N PHE A 70 5.54 21.43 7.72
CA PHE A 70 4.60 21.33 6.59
C PHE A 70 5.12 20.41 5.50
N PHE A 71 4.20 19.62 4.95
CA PHE A 71 4.43 18.71 3.83
C PHE A 71 3.10 18.43 3.13
N GLU A 72 3.19 17.96 1.89
CA GLU A 72 2.03 17.55 1.10
C GLU A 72 2.20 16.09 0.69
N ILE A 73 1.13 15.30 0.83
CA ILE A 73 1.03 13.97 0.21
C ILE A 73 0.27 14.15 -1.09
N VAL A 74 0.96 13.91 -2.20
CA VAL A 74 0.45 14.05 -3.57
C VAL A 74 -0.14 12.73 -4.03
N PHE A 75 -1.31 12.79 -4.66
CA PHE A 75 -1.95 11.70 -5.40
C PHE A 75 -1.87 12.03 -6.89
N ASP A 76 -0.94 11.37 -7.59
CA ASP A 76 -0.57 11.70 -8.97
C ASP A 76 -1.73 11.43 -9.95
N GLN A 77 -2.06 12.43 -10.78
CA GLN A 77 -3.14 12.37 -11.78
C GLN A 77 -4.47 11.84 -11.24
N ILE A 78 -4.80 12.13 -9.98
CA ILE A 78 -6.04 11.65 -9.35
C ILE A 78 -7.30 12.16 -10.07
N VAL A 79 -7.24 13.36 -10.66
CA VAL A 79 -8.36 13.98 -11.38
C VAL A 79 -7.90 14.63 -12.69
N THR A 80 -8.87 14.89 -13.57
CA THR A 80 -8.69 15.87 -14.64
C THR A 80 -8.78 17.26 -14.03
N PRO A 81 -7.77 18.13 -14.19
CA PRO A 81 -7.78 19.44 -13.56
C PRO A 81 -8.91 20.30 -14.09
N ASP A 82 -9.50 21.09 -13.21
CA ASP A 82 -10.35 22.20 -13.59
C ASP A 82 -9.56 23.52 -13.56
N SER A 83 -10.26 24.66 -13.62
CA SER A 83 -9.63 25.97 -13.71
C SER A 83 -9.17 26.55 -12.36
N ALA A 84 -9.53 25.91 -11.25
CA ALA A 84 -9.31 26.45 -9.91
C ALA A 84 -8.50 25.46 -9.07
N ARG A 85 -8.07 25.92 -7.90
CA ARG A 85 -7.59 25.03 -6.85
C ARG A 85 -8.44 25.34 -5.64
N ASP A 86 -9.28 24.40 -5.27
CA ASP A 86 -10.19 24.55 -4.14
C ASP A 86 -9.73 23.68 -2.97
N ILE A 87 -10.20 24.03 -1.77
CA ILE A 87 -9.69 23.49 -0.52
C ILE A 87 -10.85 22.97 0.30
N ALA A 88 -10.81 21.69 0.64
CA ALA A 88 -11.67 21.09 1.64
C ALA A 88 -10.91 20.96 2.97
N PHE A 89 -11.48 21.52 4.04
CA PHE A 89 -10.94 21.38 5.39
C PHE A 89 -11.47 20.09 6.01
N SER A 90 -10.56 19.24 6.51
CA SER A 90 -10.95 18.03 7.21
C SER A 90 -11.49 18.39 8.59
N ASP A 91 -12.61 17.79 9.00
CA ASP A 91 -13.20 18.00 10.34
C ASP A 91 -12.33 17.40 11.44
N THR A 92 -11.51 16.42 11.07
CA THR A 92 -10.54 15.76 11.95
C THR A 92 -9.16 15.74 11.31
N ASN A 93 -8.12 15.96 12.10
CA ASN A 93 -6.76 15.91 11.59
C ASN A 93 -6.38 14.50 11.11
N PHE A 94 -5.61 14.41 10.03
CA PHE A 94 -5.14 13.13 9.50
C PHE A 94 -4.22 12.44 10.50
N ALA A 95 -4.42 11.14 10.73
CA ALA A 95 -3.61 10.40 11.68
C ALA A 95 -2.31 9.92 11.03
N PHE A 96 -1.18 10.11 11.71
CA PHE A 96 0.13 9.71 11.21
C PHE A 96 0.92 8.91 12.24
N SER A 97 1.85 8.10 11.76
CA SER A 97 2.96 7.60 12.57
C SER A 97 4.30 7.89 11.90
N ARG A 98 5.31 8.25 12.69
CA ARG A 98 6.70 8.45 12.26
C ARG A 98 7.57 7.34 12.86
N ASN A 99 8.27 6.58 12.02
CA ASN A 99 9.07 5.43 12.45
C ASN A 99 8.28 4.45 13.35
N GLY A 100 6.98 4.27 13.05
CA GLY A 100 6.06 3.42 13.81
C GLY A 100 5.47 4.03 15.09
N ASN A 101 5.86 5.25 15.47
CA ASN A 101 5.30 5.95 16.64
C ASN A 101 4.22 6.95 16.19
N PRO A 102 3.03 6.97 16.80
CA PRO A 102 2.02 7.97 16.48
C PRO A 102 2.55 9.40 16.63
N VAL A 103 2.20 10.27 15.68
CA VAL A 103 2.53 11.70 15.72
C VAL A 103 1.27 12.53 15.51
N THR A 104 1.23 13.71 16.13
CA THR A 104 0.08 14.61 16.04
C THR A 104 0.23 15.52 14.83
N SER A 105 -0.80 15.56 13.99
CA SER A 105 -0.96 16.60 12.97
C SER A 105 -1.86 17.72 13.50
N THR A 106 -1.60 18.95 13.04
CA THR A 106 -2.30 20.16 13.51
C THR A 106 -2.97 20.96 12.39
N ASP A 107 -2.72 20.57 11.15
CA ASP A 107 -3.37 21.11 9.96
C ASP A 107 -3.67 19.93 9.04
N SER A 108 -4.84 19.91 8.43
CA SER A 108 -5.30 18.80 7.57
C SER A 108 -6.29 19.35 6.56
N ARG A 109 -5.79 19.53 5.34
CA ARG A 109 -6.55 20.06 4.22
C ARG A 109 -6.38 19.14 3.04
N PHE A 110 -7.38 19.14 2.18
CA PHE A 110 -7.31 18.46 0.91
C PHE A 110 -7.53 19.45 -0.21
N TYR A 111 -6.61 19.45 -1.17
CA TYR A 111 -6.67 20.24 -2.39
C TYR A 111 -7.06 19.31 -3.53
N ASP A 112 -8.04 19.71 -4.35
CA ASP A 112 -8.59 18.89 -5.42
C ASP A 112 -7.63 18.71 -6.60
N ASN A 113 -7.01 19.78 -7.05
CA ASN A 113 -6.02 19.80 -8.11
C ASN A 113 -5.08 21.01 -7.99
N GLN A 114 -4.09 21.11 -8.88
CA GLN A 114 -3.20 22.27 -8.96
C GLN A 114 -3.48 23.08 -10.24
N THR A 115 -3.26 24.39 -10.21
CA THR A 115 -3.47 25.27 -11.38
C THR A 115 -2.25 25.40 -12.29
N SER A 116 -1.08 24.92 -11.85
CA SER A 116 0.17 24.94 -12.60
C SER A 116 1.14 23.86 -12.12
N THR A 117 1.98 23.33 -13.01
CA THR A 117 3.06 22.40 -12.61
C THR A 117 4.11 23.09 -11.75
N ILE A 118 4.47 22.48 -10.62
CA ILE A 118 5.54 22.94 -9.71
C ILE A 118 6.40 21.73 -9.36
N ASN A 119 7.61 21.65 -9.93
CA ASN A 119 8.51 20.50 -9.78
C ASN A 119 7.81 19.17 -10.06
N ASP A 120 7.62 18.33 -9.03
CA ASP A 120 7.01 17.00 -9.15
C ASP A 120 5.48 17.05 -9.08
N ILE A 121 4.88 18.19 -8.71
CA ILE A 121 3.42 18.39 -8.71
C ILE A 121 2.97 18.84 -10.10
N THR A 122 2.01 18.13 -10.68
CA THR A 122 1.34 18.48 -11.93
C THR A 122 -0.07 19.02 -11.69
N VAL A 123 -0.70 19.54 -12.75
CA VAL A 123 -2.04 20.11 -12.67
C VAL A 123 -3.11 19.09 -12.24
N GLY A 124 -2.99 17.82 -12.64
CA GLY A 124 -3.98 16.77 -12.31
C GLY A 124 -3.85 16.18 -10.91
N ASP A 125 -2.90 16.67 -10.11
CA ASP A 125 -2.58 16.10 -8.81
C ASP A 125 -3.41 16.73 -7.71
N GLY A 126 -4.07 15.90 -6.91
CA GLY A 126 -4.69 16.29 -5.64
C GLY A 126 -3.72 16.01 -4.50
N PHE A 127 -3.80 16.78 -3.42
CA PHE A 127 -2.85 16.62 -2.33
C PHE A 127 -3.43 16.92 -0.95
N LEU A 128 -3.00 16.10 0.02
CA LEU A 128 -3.26 16.32 1.45
C LEU A 128 -2.15 17.19 2.00
N LEU A 129 -2.48 18.40 2.44
CA LEU A 129 -1.57 19.24 3.18
C LEU A 129 -1.71 18.93 4.67
N SER A 130 -0.58 18.71 5.33
CA SER A 130 -0.55 18.48 6.77
C SER A 130 0.65 19.15 7.43
N LYS A 131 0.52 19.38 8.73
CA LYS A 131 1.59 19.93 9.58
C LYS A 131 1.82 19.05 10.80
N LEU A 132 3.05 18.58 10.96
CA LEU A 132 3.53 17.92 12.19
C LEU A 132 4.22 18.92 13.14
N ASP A 133 4.50 18.46 14.35
CA ASP A 133 5.27 19.17 15.38
C ASP A 133 6.71 19.50 14.96
N SER A 134 7.27 18.74 14.03
CA SER A 134 8.63 18.87 13.53
C SER A 134 8.73 18.50 12.06
N GLY A 135 9.74 19.04 11.38
CA GLY A 135 10.09 18.66 10.01
C GLY A 135 10.35 17.16 9.86
N LEU A 136 10.08 16.66 8.66
CA LEU A 136 10.42 15.32 8.19
C LEU A 136 11.89 15.28 7.81
N VAL A 137 12.57 14.19 8.18
CA VAL A 137 14.01 14.03 7.94
C VAL A 137 14.27 12.82 7.05
N THR A 138 15.24 12.96 6.15
CA THR A 138 15.72 11.90 5.26
C THR A 138 16.07 10.63 6.04
N GLY A 139 15.61 9.48 5.55
CA GLY A 139 15.85 8.16 6.16
C GLY A 139 14.80 7.73 7.17
N GLU A 140 13.91 8.62 7.61
CA GLU A 140 12.75 8.24 8.42
C GLU A 140 11.63 7.66 7.54
N SER A 141 10.66 6.99 8.18
CA SER A 141 9.39 6.63 7.56
C SER A 141 8.24 7.46 8.11
N LEU A 142 7.35 7.90 7.23
CA LEU A 142 6.08 8.51 7.59
C LEU A 142 4.94 7.62 7.09
N THR A 143 4.01 7.31 7.97
CA THR A 143 2.83 6.51 7.63
C THR A 143 1.58 7.36 7.81
N LEU A 144 0.81 7.53 6.73
CA LEU A 144 -0.58 8.00 6.79
C LEU A 144 -1.46 6.84 7.22
N LEU A 145 -2.13 6.97 8.37
CA LEU A 145 -2.87 5.87 8.96
C LEU A 145 -4.25 5.69 8.30
N ALA A 146 -4.65 4.42 8.18
CA ALA A 146 -6.00 4.04 7.80
C ALA A 146 -7.03 4.74 8.70
N GLY A 147 -8.15 5.14 8.10
CA GLY A 147 -9.14 5.93 8.81
C GLY A 147 -10.25 6.44 7.90
N ASN A 148 -11.20 7.13 8.52
CA ASN A 148 -12.27 7.82 7.84
C ASN A 148 -12.21 9.31 8.19
N TYR A 149 -12.12 10.16 7.19
CA TYR A 149 -11.92 11.60 7.35
C TYR A 149 -13.04 12.35 6.61
N THR A 150 -13.84 13.09 7.35
CA THR A 150 -14.93 13.91 6.80
C THR A 150 -14.44 15.33 6.53
N PHE A 151 -15.06 15.99 5.57
CA PHE A 151 -14.69 17.33 5.14
C PHE A 151 -15.88 18.29 5.15
N GLY A 152 -15.60 19.52 5.56
CA GLY A 152 -16.51 20.64 5.43
C GLY A 152 -16.76 21.04 3.97
N ALA A 153 -17.73 21.93 3.75
CA ALA A 153 -18.12 22.36 2.41
C ALA A 153 -17.01 23.17 1.73
N ALA A 154 -16.72 22.82 0.47
CA ALA A 154 -15.73 23.47 -0.38
C ALA A 154 -16.35 23.82 -1.74
N THR A 155 -16.92 25.02 -1.87
CA THR A 155 -17.47 25.48 -3.14
C THR A 155 -16.42 25.44 -4.25
N GLY A 156 -16.76 24.88 -5.41
CA GLY A 156 -15.85 24.76 -6.54
C GLY A 156 -15.07 23.45 -6.58
N PHE A 157 -14.98 22.73 -5.45
CA PHE A 157 -14.19 21.50 -5.35
C PHE A 157 -14.51 20.50 -6.45
N ASN A 158 -13.48 19.95 -7.09
CA ASN A 158 -13.61 19.12 -8.27
C ASN A 158 -14.62 17.97 -8.05
N PRO A 159 -15.74 17.92 -8.80
CA PRO A 159 -16.81 16.95 -8.56
C PRO A 159 -16.42 15.51 -8.88
N GLN A 160 -15.28 15.27 -9.53
CA GLN A 160 -14.78 13.91 -9.78
C GLN A 160 -14.53 13.14 -8.49
N TYR A 161 -14.27 13.81 -7.36
CA TYR A 161 -14.09 13.19 -6.05
C TYR A 161 -15.37 12.56 -5.46
N ASN A 162 -16.56 12.89 -5.97
CA ASN A 162 -17.86 12.44 -5.42
C ASN A 162 -18.17 10.97 -5.79
N GLY A 163 -17.31 10.04 -5.37
CA GLY A 163 -17.37 8.61 -5.69
C GLY A 163 -16.09 8.04 -6.32
N LEU A 164 -14.97 8.76 -6.25
CA LEU A 164 -13.69 8.32 -6.80
C LEU A 164 -13.03 7.27 -5.90
N THR A 165 -12.47 6.21 -6.51
CA THR A 165 -11.51 5.34 -5.84
C THR A 165 -10.15 5.54 -6.51
N PHE A 166 -9.17 6.01 -5.76
CA PHE A 166 -7.82 6.24 -6.26
C PHE A 166 -6.93 5.03 -6.01
N THR A 167 -6.26 4.59 -7.08
CA THR A 167 -5.39 3.41 -7.11
C THR A 167 -4.01 3.71 -7.72
N GLY A 168 -3.65 4.99 -7.83
CA GLY A 168 -2.43 5.45 -8.47
C GLY A 168 -1.23 5.55 -7.53
N ASP A 169 -0.25 6.32 -7.98
CA ASP A 169 0.98 6.57 -7.24
C ASP A 169 0.80 7.75 -6.28
N ALA A 170 1.33 7.59 -5.07
CA ALA A 170 1.39 8.64 -4.06
C ALA A 170 2.83 8.91 -3.65
N PHE A 171 3.14 10.17 -3.32
CA PHE A 171 4.45 10.56 -2.81
C PHE A 171 4.35 11.82 -1.96
N ILE A 172 5.40 12.10 -1.18
CA ILE A 172 5.49 13.29 -0.35
C ILE A 172 6.35 14.32 -1.05
N VAL A 173 5.88 15.57 -1.04
CA VAL A 173 6.64 16.75 -1.46
C VAL A 173 6.77 17.75 -0.32
N ARG A 174 7.74 18.65 -0.47
CA ARG A 174 7.83 19.84 0.37
C ARG A 174 6.81 20.88 -0.11
N ASP A 175 5.97 21.32 0.81
CA ASP A 175 4.83 22.26 0.59
C ASP A 175 5.16 23.46 -0.32
N ARG A 176 6.27 24.16 -0.07
CA ARG A 176 6.55 25.42 -0.78
C ARG A 176 7.10 25.30 -2.19
N ASP A 177 7.81 24.22 -2.47
CA ASP A 177 8.52 24.07 -3.74
C ASP A 177 8.06 22.84 -4.54
N GLY A 178 7.17 22.00 -4.01
CA GLY A 178 6.66 20.81 -4.71
C GLY A 178 7.74 19.79 -5.04
N ARG A 179 8.94 19.88 -4.43
CA ARG A 179 10.02 18.92 -4.67
C ARG A 179 9.75 17.65 -3.88
N ARG A 180 9.81 16.50 -4.54
CA ARG A 180 9.62 15.20 -3.90
C ARG A 180 10.69 14.90 -2.86
N ILE A 181 10.24 14.42 -1.70
CA ILE A 181 11.06 14.05 -0.54
C ILE A 181 10.81 12.61 -0.06
N SER A 182 10.09 11.78 -0.82
CA SER A 182 9.88 10.36 -0.52
C SER A 182 10.10 9.43 -1.71
N SER A 183 10.09 8.12 -1.44
CA SER A 183 9.76 7.08 -2.43
C SER A 183 8.37 7.30 -3.03
N ILE A 184 8.17 6.76 -4.24
CA ILE A 184 6.83 6.60 -4.81
C ILE A 184 6.20 5.37 -4.16
N GLU A 185 5.00 5.54 -3.62
CA GLU A 185 4.21 4.46 -3.07
C GLU A 185 2.98 4.27 -3.92
N ASN A 186 2.91 3.13 -4.60
CA ASN A 186 1.70 2.78 -5.31
C ASN A 186 0.62 2.36 -4.30
N VAL A 187 -0.48 3.10 -4.28
CA VAL A 187 -1.61 2.95 -3.35
C VAL A 187 -2.36 1.63 -3.61
N SER A 188 -2.32 1.12 -4.84
CA SER A 188 -2.95 -0.15 -5.25
C SER A 188 -2.05 -0.88 -6.26
N ALA A 189 -0.91 -1.38 -5.79
CA ALA A 189 -0.14 -2.34 -6.58
C ALA A 189 -0.67 -3.74 -6.28
N VAL A 190 -0.93 -4.52 -7.34
CA VAL A 190 -1.12 -5.98 -7.25
C VAL A 190 0.03 -6.54 -6.40
N PRO A 191 -0.24 -7.42 -5.41
CA PRO A 191 0.82 -7.96 -4.57
C PRO A 191 1.92 -8.56 -5.43
N GLU A 192 3.10 -7.94 -5.41
CA GLU A 192 4.28 -8.60 -5.93
C GLU A 192 4.54 -9.83 -5.06
N PRO A 193 4.88 -10.99 -5.63
CA PRO A 193 5.15 -12.19 -4.84
C PRO A 193 6.29 -11.90 -3.86
N GLY A 194 5.94 -11.75 -2.58
CA GLY A 194 6.88 -11.36 -1.53
C GLY A 194 8.04 -12.34 -1.38
N SER A 195 9.15 -11.88 -0.81
CA SER A 195 10.36 -12.70 -0.58
C SER A 195 10.07 -13.98 0.21
N PHE A 196 9.03 -13.98 1.06
CA PHE A 196 8.54 -15.16 1.78
C PHE A 196 7.98 -16.25 0.84
N THR A 197 7.38 -15.89 -0.29
CA THR A 197 6.95 -16.82 -1.33
C THR A 197 8.15 -17.52 -1.97
N LEU A 198 9.22 -16.77 -2.23
CA LEU A 198 10.48 -17.34 -2.77
C LEU A 198 11.14 -18.28 -1.75
N VAL A 199 11.18 -17.89 -0.47
CA VAL A 199 11.70 -18.73 0.62
C VAL A 199 10.84 -19.99 0.81
N GLY A 200 9.51 -19.86 0.76
CA GLY A 200 8.58 -20.97 0.81
C GLY A 200 8.81 -21.97 -0.32
N LEU A 201 8.95 -21.49 -1.55
CA LEU A 201 9.31 -22.32 -2.71
C LEU A 201 10.68 -22.99 -2.55
N ALA A 202 11.68 -22.29 -2.01
CA ALA A 202 13.00 -22.84 -1.75
C ALA A 202 12.98 -23.97 -0.71
N ILE A 203 12.22 -23.81 0.38
CA ILE A 203 12.04 -24.83 1.42
C ILE A 203 11.32 -26.06 0.84
N VAL A 204 10.25 -25.86 0.07
CA VAL A 204 9.54 -26.96 -0.61
C VAL A 204 10.47 -27.70 -1.55
N GLY A 205 11.27 -26.98 -2.35
CA GLY A 205 12.29 -27.58 -3.23
C GLY A 205 13.34 -28.38 -2.46
N PHE A 206 13.80 -27.87 -1.32
CA PHE A 206 14.77 -28.55 -0.46
C PHE A 206 14.22 -29.83 0.17
N VAL A 207 12.97 -29.80 0.68
CA VAL A 207 12.29 -30.96 1.26
C VAL A 207 12.02 -32.03 0.21
N ALA A 208 11.58 -31.63 -0.99
CA ALA A 208 11.41 -32.55 -2.12
C ALA A 208 12.72 -33.24 -2.52
N ARG A 209 13.83 -32.48 -2.57
CA ARG A 209 15.17 -33.01 -2.86
C ARG A 209 15.63 -34.02 -1.80
N ARG A 210 15.50 -33.68 -0.51
CA ARG A 210 15.95 -34.56 0.60
C ARG A 210 15.22 -35.90 0.64
N ARG A 211 13.93 -35.91 0.28
CA ARG A 211 13.12 -37.14 0.22
C ARG A 211 13.55 -38.04 -0.94
N ARG A 212 13.91 -37.47 -2.10
CA ARG A 212 14.41 -38.24 -3.26
C ARG A 212 15.73 -38.96 -2.97
N VAL A 213 16.66 -38.30 -2.27
CA VAL A 213 17.95 -38.91 -1.90
C VAL A 213 17.76 -40.03 -0.85
N SER A 214 16.80 -39.86 0.08
CA SER A 214 16.54 -40.87 1.11
C SER A 214 15.90 -42.16 0.55
N SER A 215 15.16 -42.07 -0.56
CA SER A 215 14.66 -43.25 -1.28
C SER A 215 15.76 -44.03 -1.99
N GLU A 216 16.80 -43.38 -2.52
CA GLU A 216 17.91 -44.06 -3.19
C GLU A 216 18.81 -44.85 -2.23
N VAL A 217 19.03 -44.33 -1.01
CA VAL A 217 19.88 -44.99 0.00
C VAL A 217 19.25 -46.28 0.55
N ARG A 218 17.91 -46.41 0.55
CA ARG A 218 17.23 -47.64 1.02
C ARG A 218 17.28 -48.77 0.00
N THR A 219 17.37 -48.46 -1.29
CA THR A 219 17.53 -49.47 -2.35
C THR A 219 18.93 -50.10 -2.36
N PHE A 220 19.95 -49.42 -1.84
CA PHE A 220 21.34 -49.91 -1.85
C PHE A 220 21.70 -50.83 -0.67
N ARG A 221 20.84 -50.97 0.34
CA ARG A 221 21.09 -51.82 1.53
C ARG A 221 20.51 -53.25 1.43
N HIS A 222 19.88 -53.59 0.32
CA HIS A 222 19.25 -54.91 0.11
C HIS A 222 19.78 -55.67 -1.12
N SER A 223 20.92 -55.26 -1.66
CA SER A 223 21.70 -56.02 -2.65
C SER A 223 22.87 -56.73 -1.99
#